data_AF-A0AA38FTU3-F1
#
_entry.id   AF-A0AA38FTU3-F1
#
_cell.length_a   1.000
_cell.length_b   1.000
_cell.length_c   1.000
_cell.angle_alpha   90.00
_cell.angle_beta   90.00
_cell.angle_gamma   90.00
#
_symmetry.space_group_name_H-M   'P 1'
#
loop_
_entity.id
_entity.type
_entity.pdbx_description
1 polymer ?
#
loop_
_entity_poly.entity_id
_entity_poly.type
_entity_poly.pdbx_seq_one_letter_code
_entity_poly.pdbx_strand_id
1 'polypeptide(L)' 'SDEQLSILHFLYGKNFERAMRILDQGGVTLIVGEPSNRAVFMVAGESKNRDQYICFPEHHCTCYSFFYETVNKGEQLC' A
#
# COMPACT_ATOMS: atom_id res chain seq x y z
N SER A 1 14.11 1.69 -13.04
CA SER A 1 14.12 2.03 -14.48
C SER A 1 12.73 1.80 -15.05
N ASP A 2 12.41 2.35 -16.22
CA ASP A 2 11.09 2.18 -16.87
C ASP A 2 10.74 0.71 -17.13
N GLU A 3 11.76 -0.13 -17.35
CA GLU A 3 11.62 -1.58 -17.47
C GLU A 3 11.08 -2.22 -16.18
N GLN A 4 11.61 -1.85 -15.02
CA GLN A 4 11.12 -2.33 -13.72
C GLN A 4 9.68 -1.89 -13.46
N LEU A 5 9.33 -0.64 -13.82
CA LEU A 5 7.96 -0.13 -13.69
C LEU A 5 6.99 -0.91 -14.60
N SER A 6 7.44 -1.27 -15.81
CA SER A 6 6.65 -2.08 -16.74
C SER A 6 6.43 -3.50 -16.22
N ILE A 7 7.45 -4.13 -15.62
CA ILE A 7 7.32 -5.45 -14.99
C ILE A 7 6.33 -5.40 -13.83
N LEU A 8 6.43 -4.40 -12.95
CA LEU A 8 5.52 -4.24 -11.82
C LEU A 8 4.08 -3.97 -12.27
N HIS A 9 3.89 -3.15 -13.30
CA HIS A 9 2.59 -2.94 -13.92
C HIS A 9 2.01 -4.24 -14.48
N PHE A 10 2.82 -5.07 -15.15
CA PHE A 10 2.37 -6.38 -15.65
C PHE A 10 1.95 -7.31 -14.51
N LEU A 11 2.69 -7.35 -13.40
CA LEU A 11 2.42 -8.26 -12.27
C LEU A 11 1.20 -7.84 -11.45
N TYR A 12 1.03 -6.55 -11.18
CA TYR A 12 0.06 -6.05 -10.19
C TYR A 12 -1.05 -5.17 -10.80
N GLY A 13 -0.93 -4.83 -12.09
CA GLY A 13 -1.95 -4.10 -12.85
C GLY A 13 -2.46 -2.84 -12.15
N LYS A 14 -3.78 -2.79 -11.96
CA LYS A 14 -4.49 -1.64 -11.36
C LYS A 14 -4.05 -1.35 -9.93
N ASN A 15 -3.58 -2.34 -9.17
CA ASN A 15 -3.12 -2.13 -7.81
C ASN A 15 -1.80 -1.35 -7.80
N PHE A 16 -0.90 -1.63 -8.75
CA PHE A 16 0.32 -0.85 -8.93
C PHE A 16 0.04 0.57 -9.39
N GLU A 17 -0.85 0.77 -10.36
CA GLU A 17 -1.25 2.12 -10.81
C GLU A 17 -1.79 2.98 -9.66
N ARG A 18 -2.61 2.39 -8.78
CA ARG A 18 -3.14 3.08 -7.59
C ARG A 18 -2.05 3.39 -6.57
N ALA A 19 -1.18 2.42 -6.29
CA ALA A 19 -0.06 2.60 -5.36
C ALA A 19 0.87 3.73 -5.81
N MET A 20 1.23 3.78 -7.11
CA MET A 20 2.03 4.86 -7.69
C MET A 20 1.37 6.22 -7.53
N ARG A 21 0.05 6.33 -7.77
CA ARG A 21 -0.69 7.58 -7.59
C ARG A 21 -0.65 8.09 -6.15
N ILE A 22 -0.79 7.19 -5.17
CA ILE A 22 -0.71 7.55 -3.74
C ILE A 22 0.71 8.05 -3.41
N LEU A 23 1.75 7.37 -3.94
CA LEU A 23 3.14 7.79 -3.76
C LEU A 23 3.43 9.15 -4.38
N ASP A 24 3.02 9.37 -5.64
CA ASP A 24 3.23 10.63 -6.37
C ASP A 24 2.56 11.83 -5.68
N GLN A 25 1.45 11.58 -4.96
CA GLN A 25 0.72 12.60 -4.20
C GLN A 25 1.25 12.80 -2.78
N GLY A 26 2.32 12.10 -2.39
CA GLY A 26 2.87 12.17 -1.02
C GLY A 26 1.97 11.55 0.04
N GLY A 27 1.11 10.61 -0.36
CA GLY A 27 0.13 9.96 0.52
C GLY A 27 0.70 8.88 1.45
N VAL A 28 2.03 8.74 1.54
CA VAL A 28 2.70 7.73 2.37
C VAL A 28 3.59 8.41 3.41
N THR A 29 3.43 8.04 4.67
CA THR A 29 4.25 8.52 5.79
C THR A 29 4.77 7.34 6.60
N LEU A 30 6.07 7.33 6.91
CA LEU A 30 6.67 6.34 7.81
C LEU A 30 6.56 6.83 9.26
N ILE A 31 5.97 6.02 10.13
CA ILE A 31 5.95 6.24 11.57
C ILE A 31 6.92 5.25 12.23
N VAL A 32 7.85 5.77 13.03
CA VAL A 32 8.80 4.97 13.81
C VAL A 32 8.51 5.15 15.29
N GLY A 33 8.32 4.03 16.00
CA GLY A 33 8.00 4.01 17.43
C GLY A 33 9.24 3.82 18.29
N GLU A 34 9.56 4.81 19.12
CA GLU A 34 10.64 4.76 20.13
C GLU A 34 10.13 4.22 21.48
N PRO A 35 10.94 3.44 22.23
CA PRO A 35 12.33 3.01 21.96
C PRO A 35 12.44 1.74 21.09
N SER A 36 11.31 1.23 20.61
CA SER A 36 11.24 -0.10 19.98
C SER A 36 11.85 -0.18 18.58
N ASN A 37 12.07 0.96 17.91
CA ASN A 37 12.43 1.08 16.49
C ASN A 37 11.47 0.36 15.53
N ARG A 38 10.26 -0.02 16.00
CA ARG A 38 9.24 -0.61 15.13
C ARG A 38 8.70 0.47 14.20
N ALA A 39 8.48 0.12 12.94
CA ALA A 39 8.01 1.06 11.95
C ALA A 39 6.73 0.57 11.26
N VAL A 40 5.85 1.50 10.91
CA VAL A 40 4.63 1.27 10.14
C VAL A 40 4.44 2.38 9.11
N PHE A 41 3.82 2.06 7.99
CA PHE A 41 3.45 3.07 7.00
C PHE A 41 2.00 3.51 7.21
N MET A 42 1.79 4.82 7.29
CA MET A 42 0.46 5.42 7.14
C MET A 42 0.25 5.75 5.66
N VAL A 43 -0.81 5.21 5.08
CA VAL A 43 -1.13 5.31 3.65
C VAL A 43 -2.49 5.98 3.50
N ALA A 44 -2.54 7.08 2.75
CA ALA A 44 -3.77 7.78 2.44
C ALA A 44 -4.64 6.95 1.49
N GLY A 45 -5.95 6.95 1.74
CA GLY A 45 -6.94 6.47 0.79
C GLY A 45 -7.13 7.42 -0.38
N GLU A 46 -7.50 6.87 -1.53
CA GLU A 46 -7.89 7.67 -2.72
C GLU A 46 -9.25 8.39 -2.55
N SER A 47 -9.98 8.09 -1.45
CA SER A 47 -11.28 8.69 -1.17
C SER A 47 -11.13 10.17 -0.77
N LYS A 48 -12.17 10.98 -1.06
CA LYS A 48 -12.21 12.39 -0.62
C LYS A 48 -12.22 12.56 0.90
N ASN A 49 -12.50 11.49 1.64
CA ASN A 49 -12.62 11.52 3.09
C ASN A 49 -11.26 11.50 3.81
N ARG A 50 -10.15 11.42 3.05
CA ARG A 50 -8.77 11.40 3.60
C ARG A 50 -8.57 10.29 4.63
N ASP A 51 -9.21 9.15 4.41
CA ASP A 51 -9.01 7.97 5.24
C ASP A 51 -7.52 7.62 5.27
N GLN A 52 -7.01 7.23 6.43
CA GLN A 52 -5.64 6.76 6.57
C GLN A 52 -5.63 5.30 6.99
N TYR A 53 -4.79 4.52 6.34
CA TYR A 53 -4.64 3.10 6.57
C TYR A 53 -3.25 2.80 7.11
N ILE A 54 -3.17 1.86 8.05
CA ILE A 54 -1.92 1.34 8.55
C ILE A 54 -1.50 0.20 7.63
N CYS A 55 -0.28 0.27 7.11
CA CYS A 55 0.33 -0.74 6.28
C CYS A 55 1.60 -1.28 6.94
N PHE A 56 1.57 -2.59 7.22
CA PHE A 56 2.70 -3.44 7.56
C PHE A 56 3.17 -4.12 6.27
N PRO A 57 4.31 -3.71 5.69
CA PRO A 57 4.72 -4.07 4.33
C PRO A 57 4.68 -5.56 4.03
N GLU A 58 5.06 -6.39 4.99
CA GLU A 58 5.21 -7.83 4.78
C GLU A 58 3.94 -8.63 5.11
N HIS A 59 2.91 -8.03 5.72
CA HIS A 59 1.87 -8.81 6.40
C HIS A 59 0.44 -8.30 6.20
N HIS A 60 0.20 -6.99 6.28
CA HIS A 60 -1.16 -6.48 6.47
C HIS A 60 -1.33 -5.02 6.08
N CYS A 61 -2.44 -4.69 5.43
CA CYS A 61 -2.93 -3.32 5.31
C CYS A 61 -4.37 -3.22 5.83
N THR A 62 -4.69 -2.15 6.56
CA THR A 62 -6.05 -1.95 7.12
C THR A 62 -7.06 -1.41 6.09
N CYS A 63 -6.69 -1.31 4.81
CA CYS A 63 -7.59 -0.86 3.77
C CYS A 63 -8.61 -1.94 3.38
N TYR A 64 -9.76 -1.52 2.86
CA TYR A 64 -10.82 -2.44 2.45
C TYR A 64 -10.39 -3.38 1.30
N SER A 65 -9.51 -2.90 0.41
CA SER A 65 -8.98 -3.71 -0.71
C SER A 65 -8.18 -4.92 -0.20
N PHE A 66 -7.31 -4.76 0.81
CA PHE A 66 -6.57 -5.87 1.40
C PHE A 66 -7.48 -6.96 1.97
N PHE A 67 -8.54 -6.56 2.69
CA PHE A 67 -9.49 -7.52 3.24
C PHE A 67 -10.21 -8.31 2.13
N TYR A 68 -10.59 -7.63 1.05
CA TYR A 68 -11.34 -8.29 -0.03
C TYR A 68 -10.46 -9.13 -0.96
N GLU A 69 -9.28 -8.63 -1.34
CA GLU A 69 -8.40 -9.28 -2.31
C GLU A 69 -7.51 -10.32 -1.64
N THR A 70 -6.79 -9.96 -0.57
CA THR A 70 -5.85 -10.87 0.09
C THR A 70 -6.55 -11.83 1.05
N VAL A 71 -7.39 -11.32 1.97
CA VAL A 71 -7.99 -12.17 3.02
C VAL A 71 -9.12 -13.03 2.49
N ASN A 72 -10.03 -12.46 1.70
CA ASN A 72 -11.21 -13.19 1.22
C ASN A 72 -10.91 -14.03 -0.04
N LYS A 73 -10.26 -13.46 -1.05
CA LYS A 73 -9.95 -14.18 -2.30
C LYS A 73 -8.65 -14.98 -2.26
N GLY A 74 -7.79 -14.77 -1.27
CA GLY A 74 -6.49 -15.44 -1.19
C GLY A 74 -5.50 -14.98 -2.27
N GLU A 75 -5.66 -13.77 -2.81
CA GLU A 75 -4.66 -13.19 -3.71
C GLU A 75 -3.34 -12.96 -2.96
N GLN A 76 -2.22 -13.07 -3.67
CA GLN A 76 -0.89 -12.91 -3.08
C GLN A 76 -0.68 -11.49 -2.54
N LEU A 77 0.09 -11.38 -1.46
CA LEU A 77 0.64 -10.10 -1.00
C LEU A 77 1.48 -9.50 -2.12
N CYS A 78 1.27 -8.21 -2.40
CA CYS A 78 2.02 -7.46 -3.40
C CYS A 78 3.47 -7.26 -2.99
#